data_AF-A0A926FZ40-F1
#
_entry.id   AF-A0A926FZ40-F1
#
_cell.length_a   1.000
_cell.length_b   1.000
_cell.length_c   1.000
_cell.angle_alpha   90.00
_cell.angle_beta   90.00
_cell.angle_gamma   90.00
#
_symmetry.space_group_name_H-M   'P 1'
#
loop_
_entity.id
_entity.type
_entity.pdbx_description
1 polymer ?
#
loop_
_entity_poly.entity_id
_entity_poly.type
_entity_poly.pdbx_seq_one_letter_code
_entity_poly.pdbx_strand_id
1 'polypeptide(L)'
;MNRLQAATDTLKELALAYVVLLLGFTLLFMAIEGHNFADSLYWAGTTATSTGYGDISPKSTAGEMLALALMHISIFGVAPLIVVRLVERLNQDRDAFTHEEQVRIVETLARIEQAVARLEAGRFERVDGAGGSAEL
;
A
#
# COMPACT_ATOMS: atom_id res chain seq x y z
N MET A 1 20.62 7.72 -10.53
CA MET A 1 19.75 7.20 -9.47
C MET A 1 18.57 6.45 -10.11
N ASN A 2 18.82 5.42 -10.95
CA ASN A 2 17.88 5.11 -12.08
C ASN A 2 17.47 3.63 -12.27
N ARG A 3 17.76 2.71 -11.33
CA ARG A 3 17.31 1.30 -11.47
C ARG A 3 16.72 0.67 -10.21
N LEU A 4 17.18 1.12 -9.03
CA LEU A 4 16.62 0.68 -7.76
C LEU A 4 15.21 1.24 -7.52
N GLN A 5 14.93 2.48 -7.93
CA GLN A 5 13.58 3.07 -7.85
C GLN A 5 12.61 2.34 -8.79
N ALA A 6 13.03 2.12 -10.05
CA ALA A 6 12.23 1.41 -11.04
C ALA A 6 11.80 0.01 -10.57
N ALA A 7 12.68 -0.76 -9.90
CA ALA A 7 12.31 -2.11 -9.42
C ALA A 7 11.20 -2.12 -8.34
N THR A 8 10.96 -0.98 -7.68
CA THR A 8 9.95 -0.83 -6.62
C THR A 8 8.70 -0.07 -7.05
N ASP A 9 8.67 0.48 -8.27
CA ASP A 9 7.61 1.39 -8.71
C ASP A 9 6.29 0.68 -9.02
N THR A 10 6.35 -0.58 -9.48
CA THR A 10 5.14 -1.36 -9.78
C THR A 10 5.10 -2.73 -9.10
N LEU A 11 3.86 -3.19 -8.80
CA LEU A 11 3.64 -4.56 -8.30
C LEU A 11 4.22 -5.64 -9.22
N LYS A 12 4.25 -5.40 -10.54
CA LYS A 12 4.78 -6.36 -11.52
C LYS A 12 6.29 -6.52 -11.39
N GLU A 13 7.02 -5.44 -11.17
CA GLU A 13 8.47 -5.49 -10.97
C GLU A 13 8.82 -6.17 -9.65
N LEU A 14 8.08 -5.89 -8.57
CA LEU A 14 8.24 -6.59 -7.29
C LEU A 14 7.93 -8.10 -7.41
N ALA A 15 6.87 -8.47 -8.13
CA ALA A 15 6.55 -9.88 -8.40
C ALA A 15 7.64 -10.57 -9.23
N LEU A 16 8.16 -9.90 -10.27
CA LEU A 16 9.28 -10.42 -11.06
C LEU A 16 10.54 -10.56 -10.21
N ALA A 17 10.87 -9.57 -9.38
CA ALA A 17 12.00 -9.61 -8.47
C ALA A 17 11.89 -10.77 -7.48
N TYR A 18 10.68 -11.04 -6.96
CA TYR A 18 10.42 -12.20 -6.10
C TYR A 18 10.64 -13.53 -6.84
N VAL A 19 10.15 -13.66 -8.08
CA VAL A 19 10.37 -14.87 -8.89
C VAL A 19 11.85 -15.07 -9.18
N VAL A 20 12.58 -14.01 -9.54
CA VAL A 20 14.04 -14.07 -9.78
C VAL A 20 14.78 -14.47 -8.50
N LEU A 21 14.39 -13.92 -7.35
CA LEU A 21 14.93 -14.30 -6.04
C LEU A 21 14.72 -15.80 -5.79
N LEU A 22 13.48 -16.30 -5.94
CA LEU A 22 13.16 -17.71 -5.74
C LEU A 22 13.98 -18.62 -6.65
N LEU A 23 14.05 -18.30 -7.95
CA LEU A 23 14.84 -19.09 -8.90
C LEU A 23 16.34 -19.06 -8.57
N GLY A 24 16.88 -17.90 -8.20
CA GLY A 24 18.28 -17.77 -7.78
C GLY A 24 18.60 -18.66 -6.57
N PHE A 25 17.77 -18.59 -5.52
CA PHE A 25 17.96 -19.40 -4.32
C PHE A 25 17.69 -20.90 -4.56
N THR A 26 16.76 -21.23 -5.46
CA THR A 26 16.53 -22.62 -5.92
C THR A 26 17.79 -23.21 -6.54
N LEU A 27 18.40 -22.48 -7.47
CA LEU A 27 19.61 -22.95 -8.16
C LEU A 27 20.82 -23.03 -7.21
N LEU A 28 20.96 -22.08 -6.28
CA LEU A 28 22.01 -22.11 -5.26
C LEU A 28 21.84 -23.29 -4.30
N PHE A 29 20.63 -23.53 -3.82
CA PHE A 29 20.34 -24.66 -2.93
C PHE A 29 20.58 -26.00 -3.63
N MET A 30 20.14 -26.13 -4.89
CA MET A 30 20.43 -27.30 -5.72
C MET A 30 21.95 -27.53 -5.88
N ALA A 31 22.72 -26.47 -6.10
CA ALA A 31 24.18 -26.57 -6.26
C ALA A 31 24.92 -26.93 -4.96
N ILE A 32 24.43 -26.47 -3.80
CA ILE A 32 25.07 -26.66 -2.50
C ILE A 32 24.65 -27.98 -1.83
N GLU A 33 23.36 -28.31 -1.87
CA GLU A 33 22.77 -29.44 -1.13
C GLU A 33 22.43 -30.63 -2.04
N GLY A 34 22.49 -30.47 -3.37
CA GLY A 34 22.32 -31.57 -4.34
C GLY A 34 20.88 -32.06 -4.54
N HIS A 35 19.87 -31.32 -4.06
CA HIS A 35 18.46 -31.63 -4.30
C HIS A 35 18.05 -31.37 -5.75
N ASN A 36 17.00 -32.04 -6.25
CA ASN A 36 16.46 -31.73 -7.58
C ASN A 36 15.80 -30.33 -7.61
N PHE A 37 15.48 -29.83 -8.81
CA PHE A 37 14.90 -28.50 -8.99
C PHE A 37 13.56 -28.32 -8.26
N ALA A 38 12.67 -29.31 -8.31
CA ALA A 38 11.33 -29.21 -7.72
C ALA A 38 11.41 -29.11 -6.19
N ASP A 39 12.21 -29.97 -5.58
CA ASP A 39 12.47 -29.99 -4.13
C ASP A 39 13.13 -28.69 -3.67
N SER A 40 14.10 -28.19 -4.46
CA SER A 40 14.80 -26.94 -4.17
C SER A 40 13.88 -25.72 -4.29
N LEU A 41 12.97 -25.73 -5.28
CA LEU A 41 12.00 -24.65 -5.48
C LEU A 41 10.95 -24.65 -4.36
N TYR A 42 10.48 -25.84 -3.97
CA TYR A 42 9.60 -26.01 -2.83
C TYR A 42 10.26 -25.52 -1.53
N TRP A 43 11.52 -25.88 -1.28
CA TRP A 43 12.28 -25.38 -0.14
C TRP A 43 12.43 -23.85 -0.16
N ALA A 44 12.79 -23.27 -1.31
CA ALA A 44 12.95 -21.83 -1.45
C ALA A 44 11.63 -21.09 -1.20
N GLY A 45 10.51 -21.59 -1.74
CA GLY A 45 9.18 -21.00 -1.55
C GLY A 45 8.70 -21.07 -0.10
N THR A 46 8.80 -22.25 0.54
CA THR A 46 8.39 -22.44 1.93
C THR A 46 9.26 -21.63 2.90
N THR A 47 10.55 -21.48 2.61
CA THR A 47 11.46 -20.64 3.40
C THR A 47 11.21 -19.15 3.21
N ALA A 48 11.05 -18.69 1.96
CA ALA A 48 10.80 -17.28 1.64
C ALA A 48 9.47 -16.77 2.20
N THR A 49 8.45 -17.64 2.23
CA THR A 49 7.13 -17.33 2.82
C THR A 49 7.08 -17.52 4.33
N SER A 50 8.19 -17.88 4.97
CA SER A 50 8.28 -18.22 6.41
C SER A 50 7.39 -19.39 6.86
N THR A 51 6.90 -20.22 5.92
CA THR A 51 6.10 -21.40 6.23
C THR A 51 6.94 -22.51 6.85
N GLY A 52 8.09 -22.83 6.22
CA GLY A 52 9.13 -23.71 6.78
C GLY A 52 8.67 -25.06 7.35
N TYR A 53 8.09 -25.96 6.54
CA TYR A 53 7.64 -27.28 7.01
C TYR A 53 8.76 -28.15 7.61
N GLY A 54 10.01 -27.95 7.18
CA GLY A 54 11.20 -28.59 7.76
C GLY A 54 11.51 -30.00 7.23
N ASP A 55 10.68 -30.51 6.33
CA ASP A 55 10.89 -31.76 5.58
C ASP A 55 12.12 -31.70 4.68
N ILE A 56 12.37 -30.55 4.04
CA ILE A 56 13.60 -30.25 3.32
C ILE A 56 14.31 -29.10 4.05
N SER A 57 15.59 -29.30 4.38
CA SER A 57 16.40 -28.32 5.12
C SER A 57 17.87 -28.46 4.77
N PRO A 58 18.65 -27.36 4.75
CA PRO A 58 20.08 -27.42 4.52
C PRO A 58 20.76 -28.29 5.58
N LYS A 59 21.75 -29.07 5.15
CA LYS A 59 22.57 -29.90 6.05
C LYS A 59 24.01 -29.40 6.12
N SER A 60 24.41 -28.55 5.19
CA SER A 60 25.74 -27.94 5.16
C SER A 60 25.74 -26.54 5.78
N THR A 61 26.87 -26.12 6.34
CA THR A 61 27.05 -24.75 6.85
C THR A 61 26.82 -23.69 5.77
N ALA A 62 27.19 -23.97 4.51
CA ALA A 62 26.92 -23.07 3.39
C ALA A 62 25.41 -22.96 3.09
N GLY A 63 24.68 -24.07 3.14
CA GLY A 63 23.24 -24.10 2.99
C GLY A 63 22.51 -23.38 4.12
N GLU A 64 22.99 -23.49 5.36
CA GLU A 64 22.45 -22.75 6.50
C GLU A 64 22.63 -21.23 6.33
N MET A 65 23.80 -20.78 5.86
CA MET A 65 24.04 -19.37 5.54
C MET A 65 23.15 -18.88 4.38
N LEU A 66 22.94 -19.72 3.36
CA LEU A 66 22.02 -19.44 2.27
C LEU A 66 20.58 -19.28 2.79
N ALA A 67 20.13 -20.19 3.66
CA ALA A 67 18.81 -20.13 4.27
C ALA A 67 18.62 -18.85 5.08
N LEU A 68 19.62 -18.48 5.88
CA LEU A 68 19.60 -17.24 6.67
C LEU A 68 19.49 -16.01 5.77
N ALA A 69 20.25 -15.96 4.66
CA ALA A 69 20.14 -14.88 3.69
C ALA A 69 18.74 -14.81 3.06
N LEU A 70 18.18 -15.94 2.63
CA LEU A 70 16.85 -16.01 2.02
C LEU A 70 15.76 -15.49 2.96
N MET A 71 15.78 -15.92 4.22
CA MET A 71 14.81 -15.50 5.24
C MET A 71 14.82 -13.98 5.41
N HIS A 72 16.02 -13.38 5.60
CA HIS A 72 16.15 -11.94 5.84
C HIS A 72 15.79 -11.11 4.60
N ILE A 73 16.25 -11.52 3.41
CA ILE A 73 15.93 -10.80 2.16
C ILE A 73 14.42 -10.86 1.88
N SER A 74 13.77 -12.00 2.15
CA SER A 74 12.34 -12.16 1.91
C SER A 74 11.51 -11.33 2.88
N ILE A 75 11.80 -11.41 4.19
CA ILE A 75 10.97 -10.78 5.22
C ILE A 75 11.22 -9.27 5.37
N PHE A 76 12.46 -8.80 5.21
CA PHE A 76 12.79 -7.38 5.34
C PHE A 76 12.85 -6.64 4.00
N GLY A 77 13.01 -7.37 2.89
CA GLY A 77 13.08 -6.80 1.55
C GLY A 77 11.77 -6.92 0.81
N VAL A 78 11.48 -8.12 0.28
CA VAL A 78 10.43 -8.28 -0.75
C VAL A 78 9.01 -8.25 -0.19
N ALA A 79 8.75 -8.97 0.90
CA ALA A 79 7.41 -9.07 1.49
C ALA A 79 6.78 -7.71 1.86
N PRO A 80 7.44 -6.82 2.64
CA PRO A 80 6.83 -5.54 3.02
C PRO A 80 6.58 -4.63 1.83
N LEU A 81 7.45 -4.63 0.82
CA LEU A 81 7.26 -3.81 -0.39
C LEU A 81 6.04 -4.27 -1.20
N ILE A 82 5.83 -5.59 -1.32
CA ILE A 82 4.62 -6.12 -1.96
C ILE A 82 3.37 -5.71 -1.17
N VAL A 83 3.39 -5.84 0.16
CA VAL A 83 2.25 -5.48 1.02
C VAL A 83 1.91 -4.00 0.91
N VAL A 84 2.90 -3.11 1.06
CA VAL A 84 2.68 -1.65 0.95
C VAL A 84 2.06 -1.31 -0.39
N ARG A 85 2.61 -1.84 -1.49
CA ARG A 85 2.13 -1.56 -2.84
C ARG A 85 0.73 -2.15 -3.10
N LEU A 86 0.41 -3.30 -2.51
CA LEU A 86 -0.93 -3.87 -2.57
C LEU A 86 -1.93 -3.01 -1.81
N VAL A 87 -1.57 -2.56 -0.60
CA VAL A 87 -2.40 -1.66 0.20
C VAL A 87 -2.63 -0.34 -0.53
N GLU A 88 -1.60 0.28 -1.12
CA GLU A 88 -1.76 1.47 -1.95
C GLU A 88 -2.73 1.26 -3.11
N ARG A 89 -2.63 0.11 -3.79
CA ARG A 89 -3.53 -0.25 -4.90
C ARG A 89 -4.98 -0.46 -4.47
N LEU A 90 -5.19 -1.01 -3.28
CA LEU A 90 -6.52 -1.21 -2.71
C LEU A 90 -7.08 0.05 -2.06
N ASN A 91 -6.20 0.97 -1.63
CA ASN A 91 -6.55 2.22 -0.97
C ASN A 91 -6.69 3.40 -1.95
N GLN A 92 -6.27 3.24 -3.20
CA GLN A 92 -6.69 4.14 -4.28
C GLN A 92 -8.21 3.99 -4.46
N ASP A 93 -8.94 5.09 -4.27
CA ASP A 93 -10.41 5.26 -4.47
C ASP A 93 -11.37 4.94 -3.32
N ARG A 94 -11.11 5.41 -2.09
CA ARG A 94 -12.22 5.62 -1.14
C ARG A 94 -12.50 7.08 -0.74
N ASP A 95 -11.48 7.94 -0.66
CA ASP A 95 -11.65 9.31 -0.11
C ASP A 95 -11.02 10.43 -0.97
N ALA A 96 -10.46 10.12 -2.14
CA ALA A 96 -9.91 11.14 -3.02
C ALA A 96 -11.04 11.80 -3.82
N PHE A 97 -11.61 12.89 -3.29
CA PHE A 97 -12.54 13.71 -4.06
C PHE A 97 -11.91 14.07 -5.40
N THR A 98 -12.62 13.73 -6.47
CA THR A 98 -12.24 14.16 -7.81
C THR A 98 -12.15 15.69 -7.85
N HIS A 99 -11.34 16.24 -8.76
CA HIS A 99 -11.26 17.71 -8.88
C HIS A 99 -12.64 18.33 -9.12
N GLU A 100 -13.50 17.65 -9.87
CA GLU A 100 -14.90 18.06 -10.09
C GLU A 100 -15.73 18.07 -8.79
N GLU A 101 -15.58 17.06 -7.93
CA GLU A 101 -16.22 17.04 -6.61
C GLU A 101 -15.68 18.13 -5.70
N GLN A 102 -14.36 18.38 -5.70
CA GLN A 102 -13.76 19.47 -4.92
C GLN A 102 -14.31 20.83 -5.33
N VAL A 103 -14.39 21.12 -6.63
CA VAL A 103 -14.98 22.36 -7.14
C VAL A 103 -16.45 22.47 -6.74
N ARG A 104 -17.23 21.39 -6.87
CA ARG A 104 -18.65 21.36 -6.51
C ARG A 104 -18.89 21.59 -5.01
N ILE A 105 -18.02 21.06 -4.16
CA ILE A 105 -18.05 21.29 -2.69
C ILE A 105 -17.78 22.78 -2.40
N VAL A 106 -16.73 23.35 -2.98
CA VAL A 106 -16.37 24.77 -2.79
C VAL A 106 -17.48 25.71 -3.25
N GLU A 107 -18.06 25.47 -4.43
CA GLU A 107 -19.20 26.24 -4.91
C GLU A 107 -20.42 26.13 -4.00
N THR A 108 -20.68 24.93 -3.46
CA THR A 108 -21.80 24.71 -2.55
C THR A 108 -21.59 25.42 -1.22
N LEU A 109 -20.37 25.43 -0.69
CA LEU A 109 -20.02 26.22 0.50
C LEU A 109 -20.25 27.72 0.28
N ALA A 110 -19.75 28.27 -0.83
CA ALA A 110 -19.95 29.69 -1.17
C ALA A 110 -21.44 30.05 -1.29
N ARG A 111 -22.27 29.17 -1.85
CA ARG A 111 -23.73 29.37 -1.92
C ARG A 111 -24.38 29.35 -0.53
N ILE A 112 -23.97 28.43 0.35
CA ILE A 112 -24.49 28.34 1.72
C ILE A 112 -24.14 29.59 2.52
N GLU A 113 -22.89 30.07 2.45
CA GLU A 113 -22.46 31.30 3.14
C GLU A 113 -23.30 32.51 2.71
N GLN A 114 -23.55 32.67 1.40
CA GLN A 114 -24.40 33.75 0.91
C GLN A 114 -25.85 33.63 1.37
N ALA A 115 -26.40 32.41 1.40
CA ALA A 115 -27.75 32.18 1.88
C ALA A 115 -27.88 32.50 3.37
N VAL A 116 -26.90 32.10 4.18
CA VAL A 116 -26.84 32.42 5.62
C VAL A 116 -26.75 33.93 5.83
N ALA A 117 -25.87 34.64 5.12
CA ALA A 117 -25.71 36.09 5.23
C ALA A 117 -27.01 36.85 4.90
N ARG A 118 -27.75 36.43 3.86
CA ARG A 118 -29.05 37.01 3.51
C ARG A 118 -30.10 36.78 4.60
N LEU A 119 -30.12 35.58 5.19
CA LEU A 119 -31.04 35.25 6.27
C LEU A 119 -30.72 36.00 7.56
N GLU A 120 -29.45 36.29 7.84
CA GLU A 120 -29.03 37.15 8.96
C GLU A 120 -29.45 38.59 8.73
N ALA A 121 -29.18 39.16 7.55
CA ALA A 121 -29.60 40.52 7.20
C ALA A 121 -31.13 40.68 7.32
N GLY A 122 -31.91 39.77 6.74
CA GLY A 122 -33.37 39.79 6.83
C GLY A 122 -33.95 39.42 8.20
N ARG A 123 -33.11 38.94 9.14
CA ARG A 123 -33.49 38.73 10.55
C ARG A 123 -33.31 40.01 11.35
N PHE A 124 -32.22 40.76 11.10
CA PHE A 124 -32.02 42.08 11.70
C PHE A 124 -33.13 43.05 11.30
N GLU A 125 -33.51 43.12 10.03
CA GLU A 125 -34.61 43.99 9.57
C GLU A 125 -35.97 43.63 10.20
N ARG A 126 -36.23 42.34 10.44
CA ARG A 126 -37.48 41.88 11.08
C ARG A 126 -37.53 42.17 12.58
N VAL A 127 -36.39 42.16 13.27
CA VAL A 127 -36.32 42.48 14.71
C VAL A 127 -36.50 43.99 14.92
N ASP A 128 -35.90 44.82 14.08
CA ASP A 128 -36.03 46.28 14.17
C ASP A 128 -37.44 46.75 13.74
N GLY A 129 -38.04 46.10 12.72
CA GLY A 129 -39.39 46.40 12.25
C GLY A 129 -40.51 46.01 13.22
N ALA A 130 -40.31 44.96 14.04
CA ALA A 130 -41.30 44.52 15.03
C ALA A 130 -41.27 45.36 16.32
N GLY A 131 -40.14 45.98 16.66
CA GLY A 131 -40.01 46.88 17.81
C GLY A 131 -40.69 48.24 17.62
N GLY A 132 -40.81 48.72 16.39
CA GLY A 132 -41.44 50.03 16.09
C GLY A 132 -42.97 50.04 16.07
N SER A 133 -43.62 48.87 16.04
CA SER A 133 -45.09 48.75 15.97
C SER A 133 -45.78 48.58 17.34
N ALA A 134 -45.04 48.60 18.45
CA ALA A 134 -45.60 48.45 19.81
C ALA A 134 -45.73 49.78 20.60
N GLU A 135 -45.43 50.93 19.99
CA GLU A 135 -45.49 52.25 20.66
C GLU A 135 -46.63 53.19 20.17
N LEU A 136 -47.73 52.66 19.63
CA LEU A 136 -48.97 53.43 19.41
C LEU A 136 -50.13 52.82 20.19
#